data_AF-A0A975A871-F1
#
_entry.id   AF-A0A975A871-F1
#
_cell.length_a   1.000
_cell.length_b   1.000
_cell.length_c   1.000
_cell.angle_alpha   90.00
_cell.angle_beta   90.00
_cell.angle_gamma   90.00
#
_symmetry.space_group_name_H-M   'P 1'
#
loop_
_entity.id
_entity.type
_entity.pdbx_description
1 polymer ?
#
loop_
_entity_poly.entity_id
_entity_poly.type
_entity_poly.pdbx_seq_one_letter_code
_entity_poly.pdbx_strand_id
1 'polypeptide(L)'
;MLSAILQMIVGTVLSLKSFIMVIFRAGVWPDWQIIGLAFIFFAVWLGSGFLAATIAELRRHKVILHFFIGLIFPYVYPGILAVRLRTARSLELHDEEIRDVGESANLTSSLLNIKVRKEAERALRKGAEVPDNNELAFQASASIKLKHDATAQTSSEADGKVYNKRFFENFAVDSTGERSGPFEMCVNDGTRIEILKIKAVHNDLAVFEISTGKKTKSIRIKFQNIITFNKIN
;
A
#
# COMPACT_ATOMS: atom_id res chain seq x y z
N MET A 1 34.65 -33.77 5.33
CA MET A 1 34.45 -32.32 5.05
C MET A 1 34.18 -31.53 6.33
N LEU A 2 33.24 -31.94 7.18
CA LEU A 2 32.91 -31.24 8.44
C LEU A 2 34.11 -31.11 9.41
N SER A 3 34.92 -32.18 9.57
CA SER A 3 36.10 -32.17 10.44
C SER A 3 37.20 -31.19 9.99
N ALA A 4 37.43 -31.07 8.69
CA ALA A 4 38.41 -30.14 8.12
C ALA A 4 37.99 -28.67 8.32
N ILE A 5 36.70 -28.38 8.15
CA ILE A 5 36.15 -27.04 8.42
C ILE A 5 36.30 -26.69 9.90
N LEU A 6 36.00 -27.64 10.79
CA LEU A 6 36.14 -27.43 12.23
C LEU A 6 37.60 -27.17 12.63
N GLN A 7 38.55 -27.95 12.12
CA GLN A 7 39.98 -27.74 12.37
C GLN A 7 40.46 -26.38 11.84
N MET A 8 39.99 -25.96 10.67
CA MET A 8 40.30 -24.64 10.11
C MET A 8 39.80 -23.51 11.02
N ILE A 9 38.56 -23.61 11.53
CA ILE A 9 37.98 -22.61 12.44
C ILE A 9 38.79 -22.56 13.75
N VAL A 10 39.05 -23.71 14.37
CA VAL A 10 39.80 -23.79 15.62
C VAL A 10 41.21 -23.23 15.45
N GLY A 11 41.90 -23.60 14.36
CA GLY A 11 43.23 -23.07 14.04
C GLY A 11 43.24 -21.55 13.86
N THR A 12 42.22 -21.01 13.18
CA THR A 12 42.08 -19.56 12.98
C THR A 12 41.87 -18.83 14.31
N VAL A 13 41.02 -19.37 15.19
CA VAL A 13 40.77 -18.79 16.53
C VAL A 13 42.02 -18.82 17.40
N LEU A 14 42.76 -19.94 17.38
CA LEU A 14 44.03 -20.06 18.12
C LEU A 14 45.10 -19.11 17.58
N SER A 15 45.20 -18.95 16.25
CA SER A 15 46.10 -17.99 15.61
C SER A 15 45.77 -16.56 16.02
N LEU A 16 44.49 -16.18 15.99
CA LEU A 16 44.03 -14.86 16.40
C LEU A 16 44.35 -14.59 17.88
N LYS A 17 44.12 -15.57 18.78
CA LYS A 17 44.49 -15.47 20.19
C LYS A 17 45.99 -15.24 20.37
N SER A 18 46.82 -16.02 19.68
CA SER A 18 48.28 -15.87 19.76
C SER A 18 48.74 -14.51 19.25
N PHE A 19 48.17 -14.01 18.15
CA PHE A 19 48.45 -12.68 17.63
C PHE A 19 48.10 -11.58 18.64
N ILE A 20 46.92 -11.64 19.24
CA ILE A 20 46.49 -10.72 20.31
C ILE A 20 47.47 -10.77 21.49
N MET A 21 47.88 -11.97 21.92
CA MET A 21 48.84 -12.13 23.03
C MET A 21 50.22 -11.52 22.71
N VAL A 22 50.69 -11.63 21.46
CA VAL A 22 51.94 -11.01 21.00
C VAL A 22 51.84 -9.48 21.05
N ILE A 23 50.71 -8.91 20.60
CA ILE A 23 50.47 -7.45 20.69
C ILE A 23 50.51 -6.99 22.16
N PHE A 24 49.81 -7.67 23.06
CA PHE A 24 49.82 -7.35 24.49
C PHE A 24 51.22 -7.46 25.10
N ARG A 25 51.98 -8.52 24.76
CA ARG A 25 53.36 -8.69 25.25
C ARG A 25 54.32 -7.64 24.71
N ALA A 26 54.11 -7.17 23.48
CA ALA A 26 54.92 -6.11 22.88
C ALA A 26 54.64 -4.73 23.50
N GLY A 27 53.61 -4.59 24.35
CA GLY A 27 53.21 -3.31 24.94
C GLY A 27 52.69 -2.30 23.90
N VAL A 28 52.42 -2.76 22.67
CA VAL A 28 51.90 -1.93 21.59
C VAL A 28 50.39 -1.87 21.77
N TRP A 29 49.91 -0.86 22.48
CA TRP A 29 48.48 -0.59 22.54
C TRP A 29 48.07 0.08 21.23
N PRO A 30 47.10 -0.49 20.49
CA PRO A 30 46.59 0.17 19.31
C PRO A 30 45.99 1.52 19.71
N ASP A 31 46.28 2.54 18.91
CA ASP A 31 45.70 3.86 19.10
C ASP A 31 44.16 3.73 19.11
N TRP A 32 43.52 4.34 20.09
CA TRP A 32 42.06 4.33 20.21
C TRP A 32 41.37 4.86 18.96
N GLN A 33 42.03 5.76 18.22
CA GLN A 33 41.56 6.25 16.92
C GLN A 33 41.48 5.13 15.88
N ILE A 34 42.49 4.26 15.81
CA ILE A 34 42.52 3.13 14.87
C ILE A 34 41.42 2.13 15.24
N ILE A 35 41.23 1.86 16.54
CA ILE A 35 40.16 0.98 17.03
C ILE A 35 38.79 1.54 16.64
N GLY A 36 38.57 2.83 16.88
CA GLY A 36 37.33 3.51 16.51
C GLY A 36 37.05 3.46 15.00
N LEU A 37 38.07 3.74 14.18
CA LEU A 37 37.96 3.71 12.73
C LEU A 37 37.69 2.29 12.20
N ALA A 38 38.34 1.28 12.78
CA ALA A 38 38.06 -0.12 12.48
C ALA A 38 36.61 -0.49 12.83
N PHE A 39 36.10 -0.04 13.98
CA PHE A 39 34.72 -0.30 14.39
C PHE A 39 33.70 0.35 13.44
N ILE A 40 33.92 1.61 13.05
CA ILE A 40 33.09 2.31 12.07
C ILE A 40 33.13 1.56 10.72
N PHE A 41 34.32 1.17 10.27
CA PHE A 41 34.48 0.40 9.04
C PHE A 41 33.70 -0.92 9.08
N PHE A 42 33.81 -1.70 10.15
CA PHE A 42 33.05 -2.94 10.31
C PHE A 42 31.54 -2.70 10.39
N ALA A 43 31.08 -1.66 11.07
CA ALA A 43 29.66 -1.32 11.16
C ALA A 43 29.09 -0.94 9.79
N VAL A 44 29.82 -0.12 9.04
CA VAL A 44 29.52 0.27 7.65
C VAL A 44 29.46 -0.97 6.74
N TRP A 45 30.47 -1.85 6.85
CA TRP A 45 30.57 -3.06 6.04
C TRP A 45 29.46 -4.07 6.32
N LEU A 46 29.21 -4.39 7.60
CA LEU A 46 28.12 -5.27 8.03
C LEU A 46 26.75 -4.67 7.72
N GLY A 47 26.60 -3.36 7.90
CA GLY A 47 25.39 -2.62 7.59
C GLY A 47 24.95 -2.79 6.14
N SER A 48 25.90 -2.83 5.19
CA SER A 48 25.59 -3.12 3.79
C SER A 48 24.98 -4.52 3.59
N GLY A 49 25.54 -5.54 4.24
CA GLY A 49 25.01 -6.91 4.20
C GLY A 49 23.58 -6.98 4.74
N PHE A 50 23.32 -6.35 5.89
CA PHE A 50 21.96 -6.28 6.46
C PHE A 50 20.98 -5.53 5.55
N LEU A 51 21.38 -4.40 4.97
CA LEU A 51 20.52 -3.62 4.08
C LEU A 51 20.13 -4.41 2.83
N ALA A 52 21.08 -5.14 2.23
CA ALA A 52 20.81 -6.05 1.12
C ALA A 52 19.86 -7.19 1.51
N ALA A 53 20.06 -7.79 2.69
CA ALA A 53 19.23 -8.86 3.23
C ALA A 53 17.78 -8.39 3.44
N THR A 54 17.57 -7.24 4.06
CA THR A 54 16.25 -6.65 4.28
C THR A 54 15.53 -6.36 2.96
N ILE A 55 16.23 -5.79 1.96
CA ILE A 55 15.61 -5.56 0.64
C ILE A 55 15.24 -6.89 -0.03
N ALA A 56 16.04 -7.94 0.13
CA ALA A 56 15.76 -9.26 -0.43
C ALA A 56 14.56 -9.94 0.25
N GLU A 57 14.43 -9.79 1.57
CA GLU A 57 13.29 -10.27 2.36
C GLU A 57 11.98 -9.64 1.88
N LEU A 58 11.98 -8.33 1.63
CA LEU A 58 10.83 -7.61 1.04
C LEU A 58 10.42 -8.18 -0.33
N ARG A 59 11.33 -8.82 -1.06
CA ARG A 59 11.08 -9.50 -2.36
C ARG A 59 10.81 -11.00 -2.23
N ARG A 60 10.72 -11.56 -1.02
CA ARG A 60 10.59 -13.00 -0.76
C ARG A 60 11.71 -13.84 -1.42
N HIS A 61 12.90 -13.27 -1.59
CA HIS A 61 14.08 -14.00 -2.06
C HIS A 61 14.87 -14.60 -0.89
N LYS A 62 15.82 -15.50 -1.21
CA LYS A 62 16.70 -16.11 -0.20
C LYS A 62 17.61 -15.06 0.43
N VAL A 63 17.27 -14.67 1.65
CA VAL A 63 17.90 -13.60 2.45
C VAL A 63 19.41 -13.81 2.59
N ILE A 64 19.83 -15.05 2.90
CA ILE A 64 21.24 -15.42 3.15
C ILE A 64 22.13 -15.09 1.96
N LEU A 65 21.68 -15.38 0.73
CA LEU A 65 22.48 -15.13 -0.48
C LEU A 65 22.69 -13.62 -0.70
N HIS A 66 21.67 -12.81 -0.47
CA HIS A 66 21.74 -11.36 -0.66
C HIS A 66 22.57 -10.69 0.43
N PHE A 67 22.57 -11.23 1.65
CA PHE A 67 23.47 -10.81 2.72
C PHE A 67 24.94 -10.96 2.32
N PHE A 68 25.34 -12.16 1.86
CA PHE A 68 26.73 -12.41 1.46
C PHE A 68 27.16 -11.55 0.26
N ILE A 69 26.30 -11.38 -0.75
CA ILE A 69 26.61 -10.51 -1.88
C ILE A 69 26.73 -9.05 -1.43
N GLY A 70 25.85 -8.58 -0.52
CA GLY A 70 25.93 -7.26 0.08
C GLY A 70 27.18 -7.04 0.95
N LEU A 71 27.78 -8.11 1.46
CA LEU A 71 29.05 -8.10 2.19
C LEU A 71 30.25 -8.11 1.24
N ILE A 72 30.20 -8.83 0.11
CA ILE A 72 31.26 -8.80 -0.92
C ILE A 72 31.30 -7.45 -1.64
N PHE A 73 30.13 -6.87 -1.95
CA PHE A 73 29.99 -5.61 -2.67
C PHE A 73 29.27 -4.55 -1.82
N PRO A 74 29.97 -3.95 -0.83
CA PRO A 74 29.35 -3.01 0.09
C PRO A 74 28.78 -1.79 -0.66
N TYR A 75 27.56 -1.38 -0.32
CA TYR A 75 26.78 -0.26 -0.86
C TYR A 75 26.37 -0.33 -2.33
N VAL A 76 27.24 -0.81 -3.23
CA VAL A 76 26.94 -0.94 -4.66
C VAL A 76 25.77 -1.90 -4.87
N TYR A 77 25.83 -3.08 -4.24
CA TYR A 77 24.78 -4.08 -4.38
C TYR A 77 23.43 -3.66 -3.78
N PRO A 78 23.35 -3.22 -2.51
CA PRO A 78 22.10 -2.68 -1.96
C PRO A 78 21.52 -1.52 -2.80
N GLY A 79 22.38 -0.64 -3.32
CA GLY A 79 21.97 0.48 -4.18
C GLY A 79 21.28 0.01 -5.47
N ILE A 80 21.87 -0.95 -6.19
CA ILE A 80 21.27 -1.55 -7.39
C ILE A 80 19.93 -2.22 -7.04
N LEU A 81 19.87 -2.94 -5.93
CA LEU A 81 18.65 -3.62 -5.46
C LEU A 81 17.52 -2.63 -5.16
N ALA A 82 17.85 -1.49 -4.55
CA ALA A 82 16.93 -0.41 -4.20
C ALA A 82 16.41 0.35 -5.43
N VAL A 83 17.26 0.63 -6.42
CA VAL A 83 16.82 1.24 -7.69
C VAL A 83 15.83 0.31 -8.39
N ARG A 84 16.14 -0.98 -8.46
CA ARG A 84 15.27 -1.99 -9.07
C ARG A 84 13.95 -2.19 -8.31
N LEU A 85 13.84 -1.77 -7.04
CA LEU A 85 12.61 -1.90 -6.24
C LEU A 85 11.56 -0.90 -6.71
N ARG A 86 11.99 0.33 -7.01
CA ARG A 86 11.07 1.39 -7.48
C ARG A 86 10.34 0.95 -8.76
N THR A 87 11.06 0.27 -9.66
CA THR A 87 10.50 -0.26 -10.91
C THR A 87 9.51 -1.41 -10.70
N ALA A 88 9.74 -2.29 -9.72
CA ALA A 88 8.81 -3.40 -9.44
C ALA A 88 7.50 -2.89 -8.81
N ARG A 89 7.60 -1.94 -7.86
CA ARG A 89 6.43 -1.36 -7.20
C ARG A 89 5.54 -0.57 -8.16
N SER A 90 6.12 0.13 -9.14
CA SER A 90 5.33 0.80 -10.16
C SER A 90 4.58 -0.18 -11.08
N LEU A 91 5.13 -1.39 -11.26
CA LEU A 91 4.50 -2.43 -12.07
C LEU A 91 3.32 -3.07 -11.34
N GLU A 92 3.50 -3.40 -10.05
CA GLU A 92 2.42 -3.98 -9.23
C GLU A 92 1.21 -3.03 -9.11
N LEU A 93 1.46 -1.73 -8.95
CA LEU A 93 0.37 -0.74 -8.92
C LEU A 93 -0.42 -0.69 -10.22
N HIS A 94 0.25 -0.91 -11.36
CA HIS A 94 -0.43 -0.93 -12.65
C HIS A 94 -1.19 -2.24 -12.88
N ASP A 95 -0.64 -3.38 -12.45
CA ASP A 95 -1.31 -4.67 -12.52
C ASP A 95 -2.52 -4.75 -11.59
N GLU A 96 -2.47 -4.13 -10.42
CA GLU A 96 -3.60 -4.03 -9.48
C GLU A 96 -4.72 -3.16 -10.05
N GLU A 97 -4.38 -2.03 -10.69
CA GLU A 97 -5.33 -1.19 -11.42
C GLU A 97 -6.00 -1.96 -12.57
N ILE A 98 -5.23 -2.76 -13.33
CA ILE A 98 -5.79 -3.58 -14.42
C ILE A 98 -6.69 -4.69 -13.89
N ARG A 99 -6.34 -5.32 -12.75
CA ARG A 99 -7.17 -6.37 -12.12
C ARG A 99 -8.50 -5.81 -11.61
N ASP A 100 -8.49 -4.66 -10.96
CA ASP A 100 -9.71 -4.02 -10.44
C ASP A 100 -10.66 -3.61 -11.57
N VAL A 101 -10.12 -3.15 -12.70
CA VAL A 101 -10.91 -2.84 -13.91
C VAL A 101 -11.48 -4.11 -14.53
N GLY A 102 -10.70 -5.18 -14.62
CA GLY A 102 -11.13 -6.48 -15.16
C GLY A 102 -12.20 -7.16 -14.30
N GLU A 103 -12.06 -7.12 -12.98
CA GLU A 103 -13.02 -7.70 -12.04
C GLU A 103 -14.35 -6.92 -12.05
N SER A 104 -14.27 -5.58 -12.13
CA SER A 104 -15.45 -4.73 -12.29
C SER A 104 -16.20 -5.04 -13.59
N ALA A 105 -15.49 -5.25 -14.70
CA ALA A 105 -16.11 -5.62 -15.98
C ALA A 105 -16.81 -6.99 -15.92
N ASN A 106 -16.19 -7.97 -15.26
CA ASN A 106 -16.77 -9.32 -15.07
C ASN A 106 -17.99 -9.31 -14.13
N LEU A 107 -17.97 -8.49 -13.08
CA LEU A 107 -19.11 -8.36 -12.17
C LEU A 107 -20.30 -7.71 -12.89
N THR A 108 -20.03 -6.69 -13.72
CA THR A 108 -21.05 -5.99 -14.50
C THR A 108 -21.73 -6.93 -15.50
N SER A 109 -20.97 -7.78 -16.19
CA SER A 109 -21.52 -8.76 -17.14
C SER A 109 -22.34 -9.85 -16.43
N SER A 110 -21.91 -10.32 -15.25
CA SER A 110 -22.67 -11.30 -14.46
C SER A 110 -24.02 -10.75 -13.99
N LEU A 111 -24.07 -9.50 -13.54
CA LEU A 111 -25.31 -8.83 -13.12
C LEU A 111 -26.27 -8.61 -14.28
N LEU A 112 -25.75 -8.32 -15.47
CA LEU A 112 -26.53 -8.17 -16.69
C LEU A 112 -27.23 -9.49 -17.04
N ASN A 113 -26.49 -10.60 -17.04
CA ASN A 113 -27.04 -11.93 -17.28
C ASN A 113 -28.10 -12.35 -16.25
N ILE A 114 -27.89 -12.01 -14.97
CA ILE A 114 -28.88 -12.30 -13.90
C ILE A 114 -30.16 -11.50 -14.09
N LYS A 115 -30.07 -10.22 -14.49
CA LYS A 115 -31.25 -9.39 -14.77
C LYS A 115 -32.04 -9.91 -15.95
N VAL A 116 -31.38 -10.20 -17.08
CA VAL A 116 -32.01 -10.75 -18.28
C VAL A 116 -32.76 -12.03 -17.94
N ARG A 117 -32.14 -12.94 -17.17
CA ARG A 117 -32.79 -14.18 -16.74
C ARG A 117 -34.02 -13.94 -15.87
N LYS A 118 -33.95 -13.01 -14.91
CA LYS A 118 -35.09 -12.66 -14.05
C LYS A 118 -36.23 -12.00 -14.82
N GLU A 119 -35.94 -11.18 -15.82
CA GLU A 119 -36.94 -10.53 -16.65
C GLU A 119 -37.63 -11.53 -17.58
N ALA A 120 -36.87 -12.43 -18.20
CA ALA A 120 -37.42 -13.53 -18.98
C ALA A 120 -38.36 -14.42 -18.13
N GLU A 121 -37.96 -14.76 -16.91
CA GLU A 121 -38.80 -15.57 -16.00
C GLU A 121 -40.10 -14.84 -15.60
N ARG A 122 -40.05 -13.51 -15.43
CA ARG A 122 -41.25 -12.69 -15.15
C ARG A 122 -42.19 -12.57 -16.35
N ALA A 123 -41.65 -12.47 -17.56
CA ALA A 123 -42.45 -12.45 -18.79
C ALA A 123 -43.19 -13.78 -18.98
N LEU A 124 -42.49 -14.89 -18.76
CA LEU A 124 -43.05 -16.24 -18.83
C LEU A 124 -44.19 -16.46 -17.82
N ARG A 125 -44.04 -15.98 -16.58
CA ARG A 125 -45.10 -16.03 -15.56
C ARG A 125 -46.34 -15.20 -15.92
N LYS A 126 -46.19 -14.18 -16.78
CA LYS A 126 -47.29 -13.34 -17.24
C LYS A 126 -47.94 -13.84 -18.54
N GLY A 127 -47.46 -14.95 -19.10
CA GLY A 127 -47.95 -15.47 -20.38
C GLY A 127 -47.61 -14.57 -21.58
N ALA A 128 -46.63 -13.67 -21.44
CA ALA A 128 -46.13 -12.86 -22.55
C ALA A 128 -45.16 -13.69 -23.40
N GLU A 129 -45.19 -13.50 -24.72
CA GLU A 129 -44.18 -14.06 -25.63
C GLU A 129 -42.79 -13.62 -25.19
N VAL A 130 -41.87 -14.58 -25.09
CA VAL A 130 -40.48 -14.34 -24.68
C VAL A 130 -39.82 -13.52 -25.80
N PRO A 131 -39.37 -12.28 -25.53
CA PRO A 131 -38.69 -11.48 -26.53
C PRO A 131 -37.40 -12.16 -26.99
N ASP A 132 -36.99 -11.91 -28.23
CA ASP A 132 -35.73 -12.43 -28.75
C ASP A 132 -34.54 -12.00 -27.86
N ASN A 133 -33.60 -12.91 -27.65
CA ASN A 133 -32.47 -12.72 -26.72
C ASN A 133 -31.63 -11.48 -27.07
N ASN A 134 -31.57 -11.11 -28.34
CA ASN A 134 -30.84 -9.92 -28.80
C ASN A 134 -31.51 -8.60 -28.36
N GLU A 135 -32.84 -8.56 -28.31
CA GLU A 135 -33.59 -7.38 -27.86
C GLU A 135 -33.48 -7.17 -26.34
N LEU A 136 -33.50 -8.27 -25.58
CA LEU A 136 -33.29 -8.26 -24.13
C LEU A 136 -31.88 -7.80 -23.76
N ALA A 137 -30.85 -8.26 -24.47
CA ALA A 137 -29.48 -7.82 -24.25
C ALA A 137 -29.30 -6.33 -24.55
N PHE A 138 -29.95 -5.81 -25.59
CA PHE A 138 -29.91 -4.39 -25.95
C PHE A 138 -30.64 -3.51 -24.91
N GLN A 139 -31.82 -3.91 -24.44
CA GLN A 139 -32.53 -3.18 -23.37
C GLN A 139 -31.80 -3.24 -22.02
N ALA A 140 -31.19 -4.38 -21.67
CA ALA A 140 -30.42 -4.53 -20.45
C ALA A 140 -29.14 -3.67 -20.45
N SER A 141 -28.43 -3.60 -21.58
CA SER A 141 -27.26 -2.74 -21.74
C SER A 141 -27.63 -1.25 -21.76
N ALA A 142 -28.73 -0.86 -22.41
CA ALA A 142 -29.24 0.52 -22.39
C ALA A 142 -29.68 0.96 -20.98
N SER A 143 -30.38 0.10 -20.24
CA SER A 143 -30.82 0.38 -18.87
C SER A 143 -29.68 0.38 -17.85
N ILE A 144 -28.60 -0.37 -18.09
CA ILE A 144 -27.36 -0.28 -17.29
C ILE A 144 -26.60 1.01 -17.62
N LYS A 145 -26.51 1.43 -18.88
CA LYS A 145 -25.91 2.73 -19.25
C LYS A 145 -26.66 3.88 -18.58
N LEU A 146 -27.99 3.89 -18.67
CA LEU A 146 -28.85 4.87 -18.01
C LEU A 146 -28.76 4.83 -16.48
N LYS A 147 -28.57 3.64 -15.85
CA LYS A 147 -28.36 3.55 -14.40
C LYS A 147 -26.95 3.90 -13.97
N HIS A 148 -25.92 3.69 -14.79
CA HIS A 148 -24.56 4.10 -14.46
C HIS A 148 -24.43 5.63 -14.55
N ASP A 149 -25.18 6.26 -15.46
CA ASP A 149 -25.31 7.71 -15.54
C ASP A 149 -26.23 8.26 -14.43
N ALA A 150 -27.32 7.56 -14.09
CA ALA A 150 -28.21 7.98 -13.00
C ALA A 150 -27.64 7.72 -11.60
N THR A 151 -26.81 6.70 -11.38
CA THR A 151 -26.14 6.47 -10.08
C THR A 151 -24.97 7.45 -9.88
N ALA A 152 -24.44 8.02 -10.96
CA ALA A 152 -23.60 9.22 -10.91
C ALA A 152 -24.41 10.53 -10.68
N GLN A 153 -25.75 10.46 -10.70
CA GLN A 153 -26.65 11.62 -10.58
C GLN A 153 -27.70 11.50 -9.46
N THR A 154 -27.71 10.43 -8.66
CA THR A 154 -28.62 10.32 -7.49
C THR A 154 -27.84 10.54 -6.19
N SER A 155 -27.18 11.69 -6.09
CA SER A 155 -26.73 12.24 -4.81
C SER A 155 -27.32 13.65 -4.68
N SER A 156 -28.48 13.69 -4.01
CA SER A 156 -29.12 14.84 -3.36
C SER A 156 -28.88 16.21 -3.98
N GLU A 157 -29.84 16.67 -4.79
CA GLU A 157 -30.11 18.07 -5.06
C GLU A 157 -30.55 18.78 -3.77
N ALA A 158 -29.56 19.12 -2.94
CA ALA A 158 -29.64 20.19 -1.96
C ALA A 158 -28.23 20.79 -1.92
N ASP A 159 -28.01 21.79 -2.78
CA ASP A 159 -26.72 22.45 -3.02
C ASP A 159 -25.62 21.47 -3.51
N GLY A 160 -25.76 21.02 -4.76
CA GLY A 160 -25.15 19.83 -5.38
C GLY A 160 -23.62 19.77 -5.40
N LYS A 161 -22.99 19.60 -4.23
CA LYS A 161 -21.58 19.24 -4.10
C LYS A 161 -21.45 17.73 -4.18
N VAL A 162 -20.88 17.25 -5.29
CA VAL A 162 -20.52 15.85 -5.45
C VAL A 162 -19.20 15.58 -4.73
N TYR A 163 -19.26 14.89 -3.60
CA TYR A 163 -18.06 14.43 -2.89
C TYR A 163 -17.47 13.21 -3.61
N ASN A 164 -16.26 13.35 -4.14
CA ASN A 164 -15.53 12.27 -4.78
C ASN A 164 -14.05 12.33 -4.40
N LYS A 165 -13.26 11.34 -4.83
CA LYS A 165 -11.81 11.29 -4.58
C LYS A 165 -11.11 12.61 -4.95
N ARG A 166 -11.42 13.17 -6.13
CA ARG A 166 -10.83 14.44 -6.61
C ARG A 166 -11.15 15.62 -5.68
N PHE A 167 -12.37 15.70 -5.15
CA PHE A 167 -12.77 16.73 -4.19
C PHE A 167 -11.86 16.72 -2.96
N PHE A 168 -11.65 15.55 -2.35
CA PHE A 168 -10.79 15.44 -1.18
C PHE A 168 -9.30 15.56 -1.51
N GLU A 169 -8.88 15.18 -2.72
CA GLU A 169 -7.50 15.32 -3.16
C GLU A 169 -7.07 16.78 -3.32
N ASN A 170 -7.99 17.67 -3.67
CA ASN A 170 -7.74 19.10 -3.89
C ASN A 170 -7.55 19.92 -2.60
N PHE A 171 -7.72 19.34 -1.41
CA PHE A 171 -7.40 20.07 -0.18
C PHE A 171 -5.90 20.28 -0.03
N ALA A 172 -5.53 21.45 0.47
CA ALA A 172 -4.14 21.80 0.77
C ALA A 172 -3.53 20.78 1.73
N VAL A 173 -2.27 20.45 1.44
CA VAL A 173 -1.46 19.50 2.19
C VAL A 173 -0.49 20.31 3.06
N ASP A 174 -0.33 19.91 4.32
CA ASP A 174 0.65 20.51 5.22
C ASP A 174 2.09 20.10 4.87
N SER A 175 3.06 20.65 5.61
CA SER A 175 4.47 20.33 5.47
C SER A 175 4.81 18.85 5.71
N THR A 176 3.90 18.07 6.31
CA THR A 176 4.07 16.64 6.57
C THR A 176 3.47 15.75 5.49
N GLY A 177 2.78 16.33 4.50
CA GLY A 177 2.10 15.55 3.47
C GLY A 177 0.66 15.15 3.83
N GLU A 178 0.11 15.67 4.93
CA GLU A 178 -1.26 15.39 5.37
C GLU A 178 -2.21 16.57 5.05
N ARG A 179 -3.48 16.28 4.74
CA ARG A 179 -4.45 17.32 4.38
C ARG A 179 -5.00 17.99 5.64
N SER A 180 -4.73 19.28 5.79
CA SER A 180 -4.93 20.01 7.05
C SER A 180 -6.39 20.40 7.25
N GLY A 181 -7.01 19.87 8.31
CA GLY A 181 -8.28 20.33 8.89
C GLY A 181 -8.06 21.25 10.10
N PRO A 182 -9.11 21.78 10.72
CA PRO A 182 -10.35 21.06 11.03
C PRO A 182 -11.50 21.22 10.03
N PHE A 183 -12.37 20.22 9.96
CA PHE A 183 -13.58 20.18 9.12
C PHE A 183 -14.80 19.74 9.92
N GLU A 184 -15.98 20.22 9.55
CA GLU A 184 -17.28 19.72 10.01
C GLU A 184 -17.91 18.90 8.89
N MET A 185 -18.32 17.67 9.20
CA MET A 185 -18.98 16.78 8.26
C MET A 185 -20.30 16.27 8.82
N CYS A 186 -21.35 16.31 8.01
CA CYS A 186 -22.64 15.70 8.31
C CYS A 186 -22.83 14.43 7.48
N VAL A 187 -23.15 13.33 8.16
CA VAL A 187 -23.41 12.02 7.54
C VAL A 187 -24.91 11.86 7.27
N ASN A 188 -25.30 10.95 6.38
CA ASN A 188 -26.70 10.63 6.05
C ASN A 188 -27.61 10.39 7.28
N ASP A 189 -27.05 9.90 8.37
CA ASP A 189 -27.77 9.67 9.64
C ASP A 189 -28.05 10.98 10.42
N GLY A 190 -27.75 12.15 9.84
CA GLY A 190 -27.85 13.46 10.50
C GLY A 190 -26.78 13.73 11.56
N THR A 191 -25.85 12.80 11.76
CA THR A 191 -24.78 12.93 12.75
C THR A 191 -23.72 13.89 12.24
N ARG A 192 -23.40 14.90 13.06
CA ARG A 192 -22.31 15.85 12.82
C ARG A 192 -21.03 15.36 13.48
N ILE A 193 -19.95 15.37 12.72
CA ILE A 193 -18.65 14.86 13.16
C ILE A 193 -17.60 15.93 12.88
N GLU A 194 -16.84 16.27 13.92
CA GLU A 194 -15.68 17.14 13.79
C GLU A 194 -14.46 16.30 13.39
N ILE A 195 -13.90 16.62 12.23
CA ILE A 195 -12.77 15.95 11.62
C ILE A 195 -11.54 16.79 11.83
N LEU A 196 -10.52 16.21 12.48
CA LEU A 196 -9.23 16.86 12.68
C LEU A 196 -8.43 16.88 11.38
N LYS A 197 -8.33 15.73 10.70
CA LYS A 197 -7.55 15.56 9.47
C LYS A 197 -8.04 14.43 8.58
N ILE A 198 -7.72 14.52 7.29
CA ILE A 198 -7.99 13.47 6.29
C ILE A 198 -6.72 12.62 6.16
N LYS A 199 -6.75 11.37 6.64
CA LYS A 199 -5.59 10.46 6.63
C LYS A 199 -5.35 9.82 5.27
N ALA A 200 -6.40 9.35 4.62
CA ALA A 200 -6.31 8.67 3.33
C ALA A 200 -7.60 8.86 2.52
N VAL A 201 -7.48 8.86 1.20
CA VAL A 201 -8.59 8.95 0.27
C VAL A 201 -8.50 7.75 -0.68
N HIS A 202 -9.55 6.97 -0.75
CA HIS A 202 -9.70 5.83 -1.66
C HIS A 202 -10.72 6.17 -2.76
N ASN A 203 -11.00 5.22 -3.64
CA ASN A 203 -11.89 5.47 -4.79
C ASN A 203 -13.37 5.63 -4.39
N ASP A 204 -13.81 5.00 -3.30
CA ASP A 204 -15.21 4.97 -2.84
C ASP A 204 -15.42 5.53 -1.41
N LEU A 205 -14.34 5.69 -0.64
CA LEU A 205 -14.38 6.12 0.76
C LEU A 205 -13.17 6.97 1.13
N ALA A 206 -13.30 7.76 2.19
CA ALA A 206 -12.20 8.48 2.83
C ALA A 206 -12.03 8.05 4.29
N VAL A 207 -10.78 8.14 4.77
CA VAL A 207 -10.39 7.83 6.13
C VAL A 207 -10.10 9.14 6.86
N PHE A 208 -10.91 9.41 7.88
CA PHE A 208 -10.85 10.63 8.67
C PHE A 208 -10.31 10.32 10.07
N GLU A 209 -9.59 11.27 10.66
CA GLU A 209 -9.27 11.25 12.08
C GLU A 209 -10.17 12.23 12.83
N ILE A 210 -10.84 11.73 13.84
CA ILE A 210 -11.81 12.47 14.66
C ILE A 210 -11.32 12.55 16.09
N SER A 211 -11.73 13.60 16.80
CA SER A 211 -11.53 13.70 18.25
C SER A 211 -12.70 13.06 18.99
N THR A 212 -12.42 12.16 19.93
CA THR A 212 -13.43 11.63 20.86
C THR A 212 -12.91 11.81 22.28
N GLY A 213 -13.19 12.98 22.86
CA GLY A 213 -12.68 13.38 24.16
C GLY A 213 -11.16 13.61 24.13
N LYS A 214 -10.40 12.80 24.88
CA LYS A 214 -8.93 12.89 24.96
C LYS A 214 -8.18 11.99 23.96
N LYS A 215 -8.90 11.22 23.14
CA LYS A 215 -8.30 10.25 22.20
C LYS A 215 -8.69 10.60 20.76
N THR A 216 -7.77 10.41 19.83
CA THR A 216 -8.08 10.44 18.40
C THR A 216 -8.48 9.06 17.92
N LYS A 217 -9.45 9.00 17.00
CA LYS A 217 -9.91 7.75 16.38
C LYS A 217 -9.96 7.91 14.88
N SER A 218 -9.56 6.87 14.16
CA SER A 218 -9.72 6.81 12.70
C SER A 218 -11.06 6.20 12.34
N ILE A 219 -11.80 6.84 11.44
CA ILE A 219 -13.07 6.34 10.90
C ILE A 219 -13.02 6.30 9.37
N ARG A 220 -13.75 5.36 8.76
CA ARG A 220 -13.86 5.21 7.31
C ARG A 220 -15.29 5.50 6.89
N ILE A 221 -15.48 6.42 5.94
CA ILE A 221 -16.81 6.85 5.49
C ILE A 221 -16.86 6.85 3.97
N LYS A 222 -17.88 6.20 3.40
CA LYS A 222 -18.14 6.19 1.97
C LYS A 222 -18.63 7.56 1.50
N PHE A 223 -18.24 7.98 0.30
CA PHE A 223 -18.61 9.31 -0.22
C PHE A 223 -20.13 9.53 -0.30
N GLN A 224 -20.87 8.48 -0.67
CA GLN A 224 -22.34 8.50 -0.72
C GLN A 224 -23.02 8.77 0.64
N ASN A 225 -22.28 8.63 1.75
CA ASN A 225 -22.80 8.85 3.08
C ASN A 225 -22.57 10.29 3.58
N ILE A 226 -21.88 11.13 2.81
CA ILE A 226 -21.54 12.50 3.19
C ILE A 226 -22.59 13.45 2.61
N ILE A 227 -23.33 14.14 3.48
CA ILE A 227 -24.30 15.17 3.07
C ILE A 227 -23.58 16.52 2.92
N THR A 228 -22.87 16.95 3.97
CA THR A 228 -22.15 18.22 3.98
C THR A 228 -20.73 18.03 4.46
N PHE A 229 -19.79 18.77 3.86
CA PHE A 229 -18.41 18.82 4.28
C PHE A 229 -17.89 20.26 4.16
N ASN A 230 -17.68 20.91 5.30
CA ASN A 230 -17.28 22.30 5.38
C ASN A 230 -15.98 22.43 6.19
N LYS A 231 -15.11 23.35 5.78
CA LYS A 231 -13.93 23.71 6.57
C LYS A 231 -14.36 24.62 7.72
N ILE A 232 -13.93 24.29 8.93
CA ILE A 232 -14.12 25.17 10.10
C ILE A 232 -13.02 26.23 9.99
N ASN A 233 -13.42 27.47 9.70
CA ASN A 233 -12.52 28.63 9.68
C ASN A 233 -12.33 29.18 11.10
#